data_AF-A0AAW6DUI4-F1
#
_entry.id   AF-A0AAW6DUI4-F1
#
_cell.length_a   1.000
_cell.length_b   1.000
_cell.length_c   1.000
_cell.angle_alpha   90.00
_cell.angle_beta   90.00
_cell.angle_gamma   90.00
#
_symmetry.space_group_name_H-M   'P 1'
#
loop_
_entity.id
_entity.type
_entity.pdbx_description
1 polymer ?
#
loop_
_entity_poly.entity_id
_entity_poly.type
_entity_poly.pdbx_seq_one_letter_code
_entity_poly.pdbx_strand_id
1 'polypeptide(L)'
;MINSIEKPIELSIEQKHTGKGNPNAVLTFGVELNNRQKDLLEKLSEFDSKVIVDKKSVNMADLSALTAHTGDEFALFTKGKDRLIIRGNSSKE
;
A
#
# COMPACT_ATOMS: atom_id res chain seq x y z
N MET A 1 -23.64 -3.48 43.03
CA MET A 1 -22.85 -4.22 42.02
C MET A 1 -22.31 -3.19 41.04
N ILE A 2 -21.00 -2.93 41.09
CA ILE A 2 -20.33 -1.97 40.21
C ILE A 2 -19.86 -2.73 38.96
N ASN A 3 -20.52 -2.49 37.82
CA ASN A 3 -20.04 -2.97 36.53
C ASN A 3 -18.92 -2.04 36.07
N SER A 4 -17.68 -2.36 36.43
CA SER A 4 -16.51 -1.76 35.81
C SER A 4 -16.43 -2.28 34.37
N ILE A 5 -16.85 -1.45 33.42
CA ILE A 5 -16.52 -1.67 32.02
C ILE A 5 -15.03 -1.33 31.90
N GLU A 6 -14.18 -2.33 32.05
CA GLU A 6 -12.77 -2.24 31.69
C GLU A 6 -12.71 -1.93 30.19
N LYS A 7 -12.56 -0.65 29.83
CA LYS A 7 -12.14 -0.31 28.48
C LYS A 7 -10.74 -0.93 28.31
N PRO A 8 -10.53 -1.79 27.29
CA PRO A 8 -9.21 -2.35 27.07
C PRO A 8 -8.21 -1.21 26.90
N ILE A 9 -7.13 -1.29 27.66
CA ILE A 9 -6.00 -0.37 27.57
C ILE A 9 -5.36 -0.67 26.21
N GLU A 10 -5.69 0.11 25.18
CA GLU A 10 -4.96 0.09 23.92
C GLU A 10 -3.49 0.43 24.23
N LEU A 11 -2.63 -0.58 24.21
CA LEU A 11 -1.21 -0.41 24.47
C LEU A 11 -0.65 0.51 23.38
N SER A 12 -0.03 1.63 23.77
CA SER A 12 0.56 2.63 22.84
C SER A 12 1.59 2.05 21.86
N ILE A 13 2.02 0.80 22.06
CA ILE A 13 2.87 0.02 21.16
C ILE A 13 2.13 -0.31 19.86
N GLU A 14 0.85 -0.73 19.93
CA GLU A 14 0.04 -1.06 18.76
C GLU A 14 -0.21 0.16 17.88
N GLN A 15 -0.44 1.33 18.49
CA GLN A 15 -0.66 2.59 17.77
C GLN A 15 0.57 3.06 16.97
N LYS A 16 1.79 2.75 17.43
CA LYS A 16 3.03 3.19 16.75
C LYS A 16 3.38 2.34 15.54
N HIS A 17 2.94 1.09 15.48
CA HIS A 17 3.37 0.15 14.46
C HIS A 17 2.19 -0.60 13.81
N THR A 18 1.24 0.17 13.27
CA THR A 18 0.00 -0.33 12.65
C THR A 18 0.20 -1.26 11.45
N GLY A 19 1.43 -1.42 10.96
CA GLY A 19 1.74 -2.19 9.75
C GLY A 19 1.23 -1.56 8.46
N LYS A 20 0.61 -0.37 8.53
CA LYS A 20 -0.03 0.30 7.40
C LYS A 20 0.95 0.55 6.25
N GLY A 21 0.60 0.04 5.08
CA GLY A 21 1.42 0.11 3.88
C GLY A 21 2.68 -0.74 3.87
N ASN A 22 2.87 -1.63 4.84
CA ASN A 22 3.88 -2.68 4.76
C ASN A 22 3.35 -3.82 3.87
N PRO A 23 4.03 -4.19 2.77
CA PRO A 23 3.56 -5.23 1.84
C PRO A 23 3.21 -6.56 2.51
N ASN A 24 4.05 -7.02 3.44
CA ASN A 24 3.83 -8.30 4.10
C ASN A 24 2.62 -8.25 5.04
N ALA A 25 2.40 -7.11 5.70
CA ALA A 25 1.26 -6.92 6.58
C ALA A 25 -0.05 -6.79 5.78
N VAL A 26 -0.02 -6.09 4.64
CA VAL A 26 -1.13 -6.00 3.70
C VAL A 26 -1.49 -7.41 3.20
N LEU A 27 -0.50 -8.18 2.74
CA LEU A 27 -0.73 -9.52 2.18
C LEU A 27 -1.24 -10.53 3.21
N THR A 28 -0.62 -10.56 4.40
CA THR A 28 -0.86 -11.62 5.40
C THR A 28 -2.05 -11.32 6.30
N PHE A 29 -2.22 -10.04 6.67
CA PHE A 29 -3.17 -9.61 7.69
C PHE A 29 -4.26 -8.67 7.14
N GLY A 30 -4.24 -8.37 5.84
CA GLY A 30 -5.23 -7.48 5.22
C GLY A 30 -5.16 -6.04 5.73
N VAL A 31 -4.00 -5.61 6.23
CA VAL A 31 -3.81 -4.23 6.72
C VAL A 31 -3.95 -3.24 5.57
N GLU A 32 -4.50 -2.05 5.85
CA GLU A 32 -4.69 -1.03 4.83
C GLU A 32 -3.39 -0.49 4.23
N LEU A 33 -3.52 0.04 3.01
CA LEU A 33 -2.52 0.90 2.36
C LEU A 33 -2.32 2.23 3.10
N ASN A 34 -1.12 2.79 3.03
CA ASN A 34 -0.88 4.16 3.50
C ASN A 34 -1.41 5.21 2.48
N ASN A 35 -1.48 6.48 2.88
CA ASN A 35 -2.08 7.52 2.04
C ASN A 35 -1.36 7.67 0.70
N ARG A 36 -0.03 7.66 0.69
CA ARG A 36 0.78 7.70 -0.54
C ARG A 36 0.41 6.57 -1.50
N GLN A 37 0.22 5.35 -0.99
CA GLN A 37 -0.15 4.19 -1.79
C GLN A 37 -1.59 4.30 -2.30
N LYS A 38 -2.53 4.79 -1.48
CA LYS A 38 -3.91 5.06 -1.92
C LYS A 38 -3.94 6.09 -3.06
N ASP A 39 -3.23 7.20 -2.91
CA ASP A 39 -3.13 8.25 -3.95
C ASP A 39 -2.48 7.72 -5.24
N LEU A 40 -1.49 6.82 -5.12
CA LEU A 40 -0.87 6.18 -6.28
C LEU A 40 -1.83 5.23 -6.99
N LEU A 41 -2.60 4.46 -6.23
CA LEU A 41 -3.57 3.50 -6.78
C LEU A 41 -4.74 4.21 -7.47
N GLU A 42 -5.19 5.35 -6.94
CA GLU A 42 -6.23 6.16 -7.58
C GLU A 42 -5.81 6.66 -8.97
N LYS A 43 -4.53 7.06 -9.13
CA LYS A 43 -3.95 7.44 -10.43
C LYS A 43 -3.76 6.24 -11.37
N LEU A 44 -3.74 5.04 -10.81
CA LEU A 44 -3.56 3.78 -11.52
C LEU A 44 -4.85 2.95 -11.42
N SER A 45 -6.01 3.55 -11.70
CA SER A 45 -7.32 2.98 -11.40
C SER A 45 -7.64 1.70 -12.19
N GLU A 46 -7.11 1.55 -13.40
CA GLU A 46 -7.47 0.48 -14.35
C GLU A 46 -6.23 -0.15 -15.01
N PHE A 47 -6.43 -1.27 -15.70
CA PHE A 47 -5.40 -1.91 -16.52
C PHE A 47 -4.80 -0.93 -17.55
N ASP A 48 -3.49 -1.01 -17.79
CA ASP A 48 -2.72 -0.15 -18.70
C ASP A 48 -2.69 1.34 -18.31
N SER A 49 -3.29 1.70 -17.17
CA SER A 49 -3.11 3.02 -16.59
C SER A 49 -1.64 3.25 -16.25
N LYS A 50 -1.19 4.49 -16.44
CA LYS A 50 0.20 4.88 -16.24
C LYS A 50 0.31 6.23 -15.58
N VAL A 51 1.36 6.39 -14.77
CA VAL A 51 1.66 7.64 -14.11
C VAL A 51 3.17 7.89 -14.12
N ILE A 52 3.55 9.15 -14.31
CA ILE A 52 4.93 9.61 -14.16
C ILE A 52 5.02 10.38 -12.84
N VAL A 53 5.97 10.00 -12.00
CA VAL A 53 6.18 10.59 -10.67
C VAL A 53 7.67 10.82 -10.41
N ASP A 54 8.00 11.68 -9.46
CA ASP A 54 9.38 11.87 -9.02
C ASP A 54 9.94 10.57 -8.42
N LYS A 55 11.22 10.28 -8.67
CA LYS A 55 11.91 9.08 -8.18
C LYS A 55 11.90 8.94 -6.66
N LYS A 56 11.80 10.06 -5.93
CA LYS A 56 11.75 10.09 -4.46
C LYS A 56 10.34 9.90 -3.90
N SER A 57 9.31 10.09 -4.73
CA SER A 57 7.92 10.05 -4.29
C SER A 57 7.41 8.62 -4.07
N VAL A 58 7.90 7.65 -4.84
CA VAL A 58 7.45 6.25 -4.81
C VAL A 58 8.65 5.32 -4.79
N ASN A 59 8.57 4.20 -4.06
CA ASN A 59 9.58 3.14 -4.04
C ASN A 59 8.99 1.76 -4.38
N MET A 60 9.83 0.72 -4.44
CA MET A 60 9.38 -0.64 -4.76
C MET A 60 8.47 -1.25 -3.70
N ALA A 61 8.61 -0.86 -2.43
CA ALA A 61 7.74 -1.34 -1.37
C ALA A 61 6.32 -0.80 -1.53
N ASP A 62 6.15 0.42 -2.06
CA ASP A 62 4.81 0.94 -2.39
C ASP A 62 4.13 0.06 -3.46
N LEU A 63 4.82 -0.27 -4.55
CA LEU A 63 4.28 -1.15 -5.60
C LEU A 63 4.01 -2.57 -5.07
N SER A 64 4.86 -3.08 -4.19
CA SER A 64 4.67 -4.38 -3.56
C SER A 64 3.41 -4.40 -2.68
N ALA A 65 3.15 -3.30 -1.96
CA ALA A 65 1.94 -3.16 -1.16
C ALA A 65 0.68 -3.04 -2.04
N LEU A 66 0.77 -2.33 -3.18
CA LEU A 66 -0.34 -2.29 -4.15
C LEU A 66 -0.64 -3.67 -4.71
N THR A 67 0.40 -4.42 -5.11
CA THR A 67 0.27 -5.80 -5.60
C THR A 67 -0.39 -6.70 -4.55
N ALA A 68 0.06 -6.61 -3.28
CA ALA A 68 -0.54 -7.36 -2.18
C ALA A 68 -2.02 -6.99 -1.94
N HIS A 69 -2.40 -5.73 -2.17
CA HIS A 69 -3.74 -5.22 -1.94
C HIS A 69 -4.71 -5.54 -3.08
N THR A 70 -4.30 -5.38 -4.35
CA THR A 70 -5.18 -5.56 -5.51
C THR A 70 -5.06 -6.92 -6.17
N GLY A 71 -3.90 -7.58 -6.02
CA GLY A 71 -3.54 -8.77 -6.78
C GLY A 71 -3.00 -8.49 -8.19
N ASP A 72 -2.90 -7.21 -8.58
CA ASP A 72 -2.38 -6.80 -9.89
C ASP A 72 -0.89 -6.54 -9.87
N GLU A 73 -0.24 -6.78 -10.99
CA GLU A 73 1.17 -6.47 -11.16
C GLU A 73 1.39 -4.99 -11.52
N PHE A 74 2.53 -4.44 -11.11
CA PHE A 74 2.92 -3.08 -11.42
C PHE A 74 4.35 -3.05 -11.95
N ALA A 75 4.54 -2.46 -13.13
CA ALA A 75 5.85 -2.23 -13.71
C ALA A 75 6.38 -0.86 -13.31
N LEU A 76 7.69 -0.78 -13.04
CA LEU A 76 8.38 0.47 -12.72
C LEU A 76 9.60 0.66 -13.63
N PHE A 77 9.63 1.77 -14.34
CA PHE A 77 10.76 2.21 -15.13
C PHE A 77 11.32 3.50 -14.55
N THR A 78 12.64 3.64 -14.47
CA THR A 78 13.29 4.85 -13.96
C THR A 78 14.08 5.53 -15.09
N LYS A 79 13.84 6.83 -15.30
CA LYS A 79 14.62 7.67 -16.22
C LYS A 79 15.04 8.94 -15.51
N GLY A 80 16.31 9.03 -15.13
CA GLY A 80 16.84 10.19 -14.41
C GLY A 80 16.15 10.41 -13.06
N LYS A 81 15.42 11.52 -12.94
CA LYS A 81 14.66 11.90 -11.75
C LYS A 81 13.22 11.38 -11.76
N ASP A 82 12.77 10.77 -12.85
CA ASP A 82 11.39 10.35 -13.03
C ASP A 82 11.24 8.84 -12.95
N ARG A 83 10.06 8.41 -12.52
CA ARG A 83 9.59 7.04 -12.51
C ARG A 83 8.31 6.96 -13.33
N LEU A 84 8.28 6.09 -14.34
CA LEU A 84 7.06 5.67 -15.01
C LEU A 84 6.56 4.40 -14.34
N ILE A 85 5.32 4.42 -13.88
CA ILE A 85 4.64 3.27 -13.29
C ILE A 85 3.48 2.90 -14.21
N ILE A 86 3.29 1.61 -14.46
CA ILE A 86 2.21 1.06 -15.30
C ILE A 86 1.53 -0.06 -14.52
N ARG A 87 0.20 -0.04 -14.47
CA ARG A 87 -0.60 -1.12 -13.88
C ARG A 87 -0.83 -2.22 -14.92
N GLY A 88 -0.40 -3.42 -14.60
CA GLY A 88 -0.67 -4.65 -15.33
C GLY A 88 -1.97 -5.30 -14.86
N ASN A 89 -2.13 -6.59 -15.16
CA ASN A 89 -3.29 -7.38 -14.77
C ASN A 89 -2.96 -8.28 -13.56
N SER A 90 -3.97 -8.95 -13.02
CA SER A 90 -3.77 -9.89 -11.93
C SER A 90 -2.97 -11.11 -12.36
N SER A 91 -2.02 -11.56 -11.53
CA SER A 91 -1.24 -12.78 -11.77
C SER A 91 -2.05 -14.08 -11.60
N LYS A 92 -3.36 -14.00 -11.38
CA LYS A 92 -4.24 -15.16 -11.29
C LYS A 92 -4.64 -15.58 -12.71
N GLU A 93 -3.97 -16.59 -13.24
CA GLU A 93 -4.51 -17.44 -14.31
C GLU A 93 -5.78 -18.17 -13.86
#